data_AF-A0A315BLL8-F1
#
_entry.id   AF-A0A315BLL8-F1
#
_cell.length_a   1.000
_cell.length_b   1.000
_cell.length_c   1.000
_cell.angle_alpha   90.00
_cell.angle_beta   90.00
_cell.angle_gamma   90.00
#
_symmetry.space_group_name_H-M   'P 1'
#
loop_
_entity.id
_entity.type
_entity.pdbx_description
1 polymer ?
#
loop_
_entity_poly.entity_id
_entity_poly.type
_entity_poly.pdbx_seq_one_letter_code
_entity_poly.pdbx_strand_id
1 'polypeptide(L)'
;MSSHTSLPLQDRPWWTHGHVWLIISGPLIVVIAGFVTFYLAAHGQDPVLSTQEVSTQTQGSGITLAPAVQARNHAATGELPDQSSKK
;
A
#
# COMPACT_ATOMS: atom_id res chain seq x y z
N MET A 1 -18.95 71.57 1.38
CA MET A 1 -17.94 70.51 1.58
C MET A 1 -18.69 69.29 2.07
N SER A 2 -18.96 68.32 1.19
CA SER A 2 -19.71 67.12 1.54
C SER A 2 -18.75 66.08 2.10
N SER A 3 -18.88 65.77 3.38
CA SER A 3 -18.08 64.76 4.07
C SER A 3 -18.60 63.38 3.67
N HIS A 4 -17.78 62.58 2.98
CA HIS A 4 -18.08 61.17 2.72
C HIS A 4 -17.70 60.36 3.96
N THR A 5 -18.70 59.92 4.72
CA THR A 5 -18.50 58.96 5.82
C THR A 5 -18.27 57.58 5.23
N SER A 6 -17.03 57.11 5.24
CA SER A 6 -16.70 55.72 4.92
C SER A 6 -17.12 54.81 6.09
N LEU A 7 -18.02 53.87 5.82
CA LEU A 7 -18.38 52.84 6.79
C LEU A 7 -17.19 51.89 6.96
N PRO A 8 -16.84 51.47 8.20
CA PRO A 8 -15.78 50.50 8.39
C PRO A 8 -16.20 49.17 7.75
N LEU A 9 -15.45 48.68 6.77
CA LEU A 9 -15.56 47.29 6.36
C LEU A 9 -15.15 46.44 7.56
N GLN A 10 -16.13 45.74 8.15
CA GLN A 10 -15.84 44.70 9.13
C GLN A 10 -15.19 43.52 8.41
N ASP A 11 -13.86 43.53 8.35
CA ASP A 11 -13.08 42.39 7.88
C ASP A 11 -13.37 41.19 8.78
N ARG A 12 -14.08 40.21 8.22
CA ARG A 12 -14.32 38.94 8.91
C ARG A 12 -13.02 38.13 8.92
N PRO A 13 -12.75 37.41 10.01
CA PRO A 13 -11.60 36.51 10.05
C PRO A 13 -11.59 35.54 8.85
N TRP A 14 -10.41 35.29 8.30
CA TRP A 14 -10.25 34.51 7.06
C TRP A 14 -10.89 33.12 7.14
N TRP A 15 -10.84 32.45 8.30
CA TRP A 15 -11.40 31.12 8.55
C TRP A 15 -12.94 31.04 8.44
N THR A 16 -13.64 32.17 8.42
CA THR A 16 -15.10 32.22 8.21
C THR A 16 -15.48 32.00 6.75
N HIS A 17 -14.56 32.19 5.80
CA HIS A 17 -14.85 32.05 4.37
C HIS A 17 -14.83 30.58 3.95
N GLY A 18 -15.93 30.07 3.39
CA GLY A 18 -16.04 28.65 2.98
C GLY A 18 -14.96 28.18 2.01
N HIS A 19 -14.46 29.06 1.12
CA HIS A 19 -13.41 28.73 0.17
C HIS A 19 -12.08 28.34 0.85
N VAL A 20 -11.80 28.88 2.03
CA VAL A 20 -10.61 28.51 2.82
C VAL A 20 -10.68 27.03 3.19
N TRP A 21 -11.86 26.55 3.59
CA TRP A 21 -12.06 25.14 3.89
C TRP A 21 -11.96 24.26 2.65
N LEU A 22 -12.39 24.71 1.48
CA LEU A 22 -12.19 23.96 0.23
C LEU A 22 -10.71 23.71 -0.06
N ILE A 23 -9.87 24.74 0.12
CA ILE A 23 -8.42 24.64 -0.11
C ILE A 23 -7.76 23.72 0.92
N ILE A 24 -8.15 23.83 2.20
CA ILE A 24 -7.62 22.97 3.27
C ILE A 24 -8.10 21.51 3.12
N SER A 25 -9.32 21.30 2.63
CA SER A 25 -9.92 19.98 2.51
C SER A 25 -9.17 19.07 1.54
N GLY A 26 -8.63 19.62 0.44
CA GLY A 26 -7.88 18.85 -0.56
C GLY A 26 -6.70 18.09 0.06
N PRO A 27 -5.71 18.78 0.65
CA PRO A 27 -4.59 18.14 1.34
C PRO A 27 -5.03 17.26 2.51
N LEU A 28 -6.03 17.68 3.29
CA LEU A 28 -6.53 16.92 4.44
C LEU A 28 -7.08 15.55 4.03
N ILE A 29 -7.84 15.48 2.92
CA ILE A 29 -8.38 14.23 2.39
C ILE A 29 -7.25 13.27 1.98
N VAL A 30 -6.20 13.79 1.33
CA VAL A 30 -5.04 12.97 0.92
C VAL A 30 -4.34 12.36 2.14
N VAL A 31 -4.14 13.14 3.19
CA VAL A 31 -3.53 12.66 4.44
C VAL A 31 -4.39 11.55 5.06
N ILE A 32 -5.71 11.75 5.17
CA ILE A 32 -6.65 10.74 5.67
C ILE A 32 -6.60 9.47 4.81
N ALA A 33 -6.61 9.60 3.48
CA ALA A 33 -6.51 8.46 2.56
C ALA A 33 -5.21 7.68 2.73
N GLY A 34 -4.08 8.37 2.97
CA GLY A 34 -2.80 7.74 3.30
C GLY A 34 -2.87 6.91 4.58
N PHE A 35 -3.47 7.44 5.65
CA PHE A 35 -3.69 6.69 6.89
C PHE A 35 -4.61 5.49 6.70
N VAL A 36 -5.70 5.63 5.94
CA VAL A 36 -6.61 4.53 5.63
C VAL A 36 -5.88 3.41 4.87
N THR A 37 -5.08 3.78 3.87
CA THR A 37 -4.27 2.81 3.11
C THR A 37 -3.27 2.10 4.00
N PHE A 38 -2.57 2.84 4.87
CA PHE A 38 -1.65 2.27 5.85
C PHE A 38 -2.35 1.31 6.80
N TYR A 39 -3.51 1.69 7.34
CA TYR A 39 -4.31 0.85 8.21
C TYR A 39 -4.70 -0.46 7.52
N LEU A 40 -5.16 -0.37 6.26
CA LEU A 40 -5.54 -1.55 5.49
C LEU A 40 -4.34 -2.47 5.22
N ALA A 41 -3.15 -1.92 4.95
CA ALA A 41 -1.94 -2.71 4.78
C ALA A 41 -1.46 -3.36 6.09
N ALA A 42 -1.62 -2.68 7.23
CA ALA A 42 -1.24 -3.22 8.53
C ALA A 42 -2.15 -4.37 8.98
N HIS A 43 -3.45 -4.32 8.65
CA HIS A 43 -4.45 -5.29 9.11
C HIS A 43 -4.89 -6.32 8.07
N GLY A 44 -4.77 -6.00 6.78
CA GLY A 44 -5.18 -6.85 5.65
C GLY A 44 -4.09 -7.79 5.16
N GLN A 45 -3.20 -8.23 6.05
CA GLN A 45 -2.17 -9.20 5.71
C GLN A 45 -2.87 -10.57 5.57
N ASP A 46 -3.06 -11.01 4.33
CA ASP A 46 -3.53 -12.37 4.05
C ASP A 46 -2.54 -13.33 4.74
N PRO A 47 -3.00 -14.17 5.69
CA PRO A 47 -2.12 -15.08 6.40
C PRO A 47 -1.28 -15.85 5.41
N VAL A 48 0.05 -15.74 5.54
CA VAL A 48 0.97 -16.47 4.69
C VAL A 48 0.67 -17.95 4.87
N LEU A 49 0.12 -18.57 3.83
CA LEU A 49 -0.05 -20.02 3.78
C LEU A 49 1.32 -20.62 4.05
N SER A 50 1.46 -21.33 5.18
CA SER A 50 2.67 -22.06 5.48
C SER A 50 2.98 -22.92 4.27
N THR A 51 4.13 -22.70 3.64
CA THR A 51 4.60 -23.58 2.58
C THR A 51 4.69 -24.95 3.22
N GLN A 52 3.68 -25.79 2.94
CA GLN A 52 3.69 -27.14 3.45
C GLN A 52 4.89 -27.75 2.76
N GLU A 53 5.94 -27.98 3.52
CA GLU A 53 7.17 -28.55 3.02
C GLU A 53 6.74 -29.85 2.37
N VAL A 54 6.78 -29.88 1.03
CA VAL A 54 6.38 -31.05 0.26
C VAL A 54 7.31 -32.13 0.76
N SER A 55 6.78 -32.96 1.66
CA SER A 55 7.52 -34.02 2.30
C SER A 55 8.14 -34.80 1.17
N THR A 56 9.47 -34.86 1.18
CA THR A 56 10.31 -35.41 0.12
C THR A 56 10.15 -36.93 0.11
N GLN A 57 8.93 -37.39 -0.15
CA GLN A 57 8.54 -38.78 -0.25
C GLN A 57 7.70 -39.00 -1.51
N THR A 58 7.97 -38.20 -2.54
CA THR A 58 7.62 -38.55 -3.91
C THR A 58 8.87 -38.38 -4.77
N GLN A 59 9.90 -39.16 -4.44
CA GLN A 59 10.99 -39.48 -5.36
C GLN A 59 10.37 -40.20 -6.56
N GLY A 60 9.94 -39.45 -7.58
CA GLY A 60 9.40 -40.10 -8.78
C GLY A 60 8.61 -39.25 -9.77
N SER A 61 8.35 -37.95 -9.53
CA SER A 61 7.58 -37.17 -10.51
C SER A 61 7.99 -35.71 -10.55
N GLY A 62 9.15 -35.47 -11.16
CA GLY A 62 9.44 -34.32 -12.02
C GLY A 62 9.31 -32.91 -11.45
N ILE A 63 9.83 -31.98 -12.24
CA ILE A 63 9.78 -30.51 -12.10
C ILE A 63 8.33 -29.99 -11.94
N THR A 64 7.33 -30.86 -12.11
CA THR A 64 5.88 -30.62 -12.09
C THR A 64 5.31 -30.28 -10.72
N LEU A 65 6.02 -30.58 -9.62
CA LEU A 65 5.57 -30.30 -8.24
C LEU A 65 6.32 -29.14 -7.57
N ALA A 66 7.23 -28.46 -8.29
CA ALA A 66 7.97 -27.33 -7.74
C ALA A 66 7.04 -26.09 -7.60
N PRO A 67 7.21 -25.26 -6.54
CA PRO A 67 6.47 -24.01 -6.41
C PRO A 67 6.60 -23.15 -7.66
N ALA A 68 5.48 -22.57 -8.13
CA ALA A 68 5.42 -21.85 -9.41
C ALA A 68 6.47 -20.73 -9.54
N VAL A 69 6.85 -20.09 -8.42
CA VAL A 69 7.90 -19.06 -8.36
C VAL A 69 9.28 -19.66 -8.67
N GLN A 70 9.57 -20.87 -8.21
CA GLN A 70 10.83 -21.57 -8.46
C GLN A 70 10.84 -22.26 -9.84
N ALA A 71 9.68 -22.70 -10.34
CA ALA A 71 9.57 -23.41 -11.61
C ALA A 71 9.80 -22.51 -12.85
N ARG A 72 9.41 -21.22 -12.81
CA ARG A 72 9.43 -20.35 -14.01
C ARG A 72 10.81 -20.18 -14.66
N ASN A 73 11.88 -20.20 -13.88
CA ASN A 73 13.24 -20.00 -14.40
C ASN A 73 14.06 -21.30 -14.45
N HIS A 74 13.65 -22.33 -13.71
CA HIS A 74 14.34 -23.62 -13.65
C HIS A 74 13.76 -24.66 -14.63
N ALA A 75 12.66 -24.34 -15.32
CA ALA A 75 12.08 -25.20 -16.37
C ALA A 75 13.04 -25.45 -17.56
N ALA A 76 13.97 -24.53 -17.83
CA ALA A 76 14.93 -24.65 -18.93
C ALA A 76 16.19 -25.45 -18.55
N THR A 77 16.54 -25.50 -17.27
CA THR A 77 17.80 -26.10 -16.77
C THR A 77 17.60 -27.52 -16.21
N GLY A 78 16.37 -27.88 -15.81
CA GLY A 78 16.06 -29.22 -15.29
C GLY A 78 16.61 -29.50 -13.88
N GLU A 79 17.28 -28.54 -13.25
CA GLU A 79 17.87 -28.65 -11.91
C GLU A 79 17.36 -27.55 -10.97
N LEU A 80 16.97 -27.98 -9.76
CA LEU A 80 16.67 -27.09 -8.63
C LEU A 80 17.96 -26.80 -7.86
N PRO A 81 18.12 -25.61 -7.26
CA PRO A 81 19.29 -25.32 -6.43
C PRO A 81 19.37 -26.28 -5.23
N ASP A 82 20.55 -26.86 -5.06
CA ASP A 82 20.86 -27.84 -4.02
C ASP A 82 20.71 -27.24 -2.62
N GLN A 83 19.80 -27.80 -1.82
CA GLN A 83 19.52 -27.35 -0.44
C GLN A 83 20.62 -27.78 0.55
N SER A 84 21.69 -28.45 0.09
CA SER A 84 22.76 -28.97 0.94
C SER A 84 23.80 -27.94 1.41
N SER A 85 23.73 -26.68 0.96
CA SER A 85 24.70 -25.62 1.34
C SER A 85 24.16 -24.65 2.40
N LYS A 86 23.41 -25.16 3.38
CA LYS A 86 23.09 -24.40 4.60
C LYS A 86 23.41 -25.25 5.82
N LYS A 87 24.68 -25.20 6.23
CA LYS A 87 25.19 -25.73 7.49
C LYS A 87 25.76 -24.60 8.32
#